data_AF-A0A9D8MFC8-F1
#
_entry.id   AF-A0A9D8MFC8-F1
#
_cell.length_a   1.000
_cell.length_b   1.000
_cell.length_c   1.000
_cell.angle_alpha   90.00
_cell.angle_beta   90.00
_cell.angle_gamma   90.00
#
_symmetry.space_group_name_H-M   'P 1'
#
loop_
_entity.id
_entity.type
_entity.pdbx_description
1 polymer ?
#
loop_
_entity_poly.entity_id
_entity_poly.type
_entity_poly.pdbx_seq_one_letter_code
_entity_poly.pdbx_strand_id
1 'polypeptide(L)'
;MAVMAQSVKLNNPNLKNQYLLLAKEQVELSASDFTTVAVAANCDYQLSTSDSWLVARKMSNGNAAIFGLANMELSERQGTVTFTSADGSIVRVLQVVQEGDKSVNELVTEEQVKVSSVSASESMSGNPATYLTDGNFNTIYHSTYSGSGSTTKFPVTLTFTFTGQPDIDYFVYTPRQDGNDNGNFKEVEVWTRCGGESAYSKYDEYNFGGSGSATTIEFEGGLKGVKNIQLRVKSGQNNFVSGAEVQFFKKMTDDPSFAVFGDDAWTTLKPGTTQADVDAVPNNFCRHLAQQLFDGTYDKKYRVTTHECKYSPQALSDMWNAPGKYYDQCEGVTGIHVPAGSQINVAVSGIANGKSAALKVVAWYTGEDGSPHTAQFALH
;
A
#
# COMPACT_ATOMS: atom_id res chain seq x y z
N MET A 1 -20.23 16.42 -20.71
CA MET A 1 -21.61 16.56 -21.24
C MET A 1 -22.53 15.79 -20.31
N ALA A 2 -23.34 16.46 -19.49
CA ALA A 2 -24.30 15.78 -18.62
C ALA A 2 -25.40 15.14 -19.48
N VAL A 3 -25.50 13.81 -19.46
CA VAL A 3 -26.63 13.09 -20.05
C VAL A 3 -27.84 13.38 -19.16
N MET A 4 -28.72 14.28 -19.60
CA MET A 4 -29.97 14.54 -18.89
C MET A 4 -30.82 13.27 -18.90
N ALA A 5 -31.17 12.76 -17.72
CA ALA A 5 -32.05 11.59 -17.62
C ALA A 5 -33.39 11.90 -18.32
N GLN A 6 -33.80 11.04 -19.26
CA GLN A 6 -35.07 11.20 -19.96
C GLN A 6 -36.22 10.86 -19.01
N SER A 7 -37.22 11.73 -18.91
CA SER A 7 -38.37 11.52 -18.03
C SER A 7 -39.09 10.20 -18.35
N VAL A 8 -39.46 9.44 -17.31
CA VAL A 8 -40.24 8.21 -17.46
C VAL A 8 -41.61 8.56 -18.04
N LYS A 9 -42.02 7.88 -19.11
CA LYS A 9 -43.35 8.05 -19.72
C LYS A 9 -44.21 6.84 -19.41
N LEU A 10 -45.43 7.07 -18.91
CA LEU A 10 -46.42 6.01 -18.76
C LEU A 10 -47.07 5.71 -20.11
N ASN A 11 -47.35 4.43 -20.38
CA ASN A 11 -48.01 3.96 -21.61
C ASN A 11 -49.49 4.40 -21.71
N ASN A 12 -50.05 5.02 -20.67
CA ASN A 12 -51.42 5.54 -20.68
C ASN A 12 -51.46 6.99 -20.14
N PRO A 13 -51.51 8.00 -21.03
CA PRO A 13 -51.53 9.41 -20.62
C PRO A 13 -52.83 9.85 -19.94
N ASN A 14 -53.88 9.00 -19.91
CA ASN A 14 -55.21 9.31 -19.35
C ASN A 14 -55.45 8.70 -17.95
N LEU A 15 -54.41 8.29 -17.24
CA LEU A 15 -54.53 7.84 -15.85
C LEU A 15 -55.02 8.99 -14.95
N LYS A 16 -56.26 8.87 -14.46
CA LYS A 16 -56.89 9.85 -13.56
C LYS A 16 -56.41 9.76 -12.12
N ASN A 17 -55.89 8.60 -11.70
CA ASN A 17 -55.37 8.42 -10.35
C ASN A 17 -54.01 9.10 -10.23
N GLN A 18 -53.75 9.69 -9.07
CA GLN A 18 -52.46 10.31 -8.76
C GLN A 18 -51.34 9.26 -8.78
N TYR A 19 -50.19 9.62 -9.35
CA TYR A 19 -49.01 8.77 -9.36
C TYR A 19 -47.73 9.59 -9.18
N LEU A 20 -46.73 8.93 -8.58
CA LEU A 20 -45.36 9.37 -8.41
C LEU A 20 -44.48 8.12 -8.49
N LEU A 21 -43.66 8.04 -9.53
CA LEU A 21 -42.83 6.88 -9.85
C LEU A 21 -41.40 7.33 -10.12
N LEU A 22 -40.45 6.56 -9.60
CA LEU A 22 -39.03 6.76 -9.80
C LEU A 22 -38.54 5.76 -10.85
N ALA A 23 -37.64 6.18 -11.73
CA ALA A 23 -37.01 5.27 -12.69
C ALA A 23 -36.12 4.20 -12.03
N LYS A 24 -35.68 4.47 -10.80
CA LYS A 24 -34.80 3.62 -10.00
C LYS A 24 -35.22 3.69 -8.53
N GLU A 25 -35.01 2.58 -7.82
CA GLU A 25 -35.19 2.50 -6.37
C GLU A 25 -33.88 2.75 -5.61
N GLN A 26 -32.74 2.61 -6.31
CA GLN A 26 -31.40 2.88 -5.80
C GLN A 26 -30.56 3.61 -6.86
N VAL A 27 -29.69 4.50 -6.40
CA VAL A 27 -28.59 5.08 -7.20
C VAL A 27 -27.26 4.96 -6.45
N GLU A 28 -26.20 4.90 -7.23
CA GLU A 28 -24.82 4.89 -6.76
C GLU A 28 -24.14 6.20 -7.18
N LEU A 29 -23.36 6.77 -6.27
CA LEU A 29 -22.52 7.94 -6.50
C LEU A 29 -21.07 7.57 -6.21
N SER A 30 -20.15 8.03 -7.04
CA SER A 30 -18.73 8.04 -6.66
C SER A 30 -18.50 9.01 -5.48
N ALA A 31 -17.30 8.94 -4.88
CA ALA A 31 -16.96 9.69 -3.67
C ALA A 31 -17.27 11.18 -3.76
N SER A 32 -17.18 11.81 -4.94
CA SER A 32 -17.60 13.19 -5.20
C SER A 32 -18.34 13.28 -6.54
N ASP A 33 -19.64 12.98 -6.54
CA ASP A 33 -20.44 12.96 -7.77
C ASP A 33 -21.92 13.34 -7.54
N PHE A 34 -22.63 13.54 -8.64
CA PHE A 34 -24.07 13.75 -8.66
C PHE A 34 -24.73 12.88 -9.73
N THR A 35 -26.01 12.59 -9.54
CA THR A 35 -26.79 11.85 -10.52
C THR A 35 -28.17 12.49 -10.71
N THR A 36 -28.83 12.13 -11.81
CA THR A 36 -30.21 12.55 -12.06
C THR A 36 -31.12 11.33 -12.08
N VAL A 37 -32.21 11.40 -11.32
CA VAL A 37 -33.26 10.38 -11.29
C VAL A 37 -34.45 10.88 -12.08
N ALA A 38 -34.83 10.12 -13.11
CA ALA A 38 -36.03 10.39 -13.87
C ALA A 38 -37.28 10.07 -13.05
N VAL A 39 -38.26 10.99 -13.08
CA VAL A 39 -39.50 10.89 -12.31
C VAL A 39 -40.69 10.98 -13.26
N ALA A 40 -41.64 10.05 -13.11
CA ALA A 40 -42.97 10.16 -13.71
C ALA A 40 -43.97 10.53 -12.62
N ALA A 41 -44.57 11.72 -12.73
CA ALA A 41 -45.63 12.17 -11.83
C ALA A 41 -46.68 13.00 -12.58
N ASN A 42 -47.95 12.84 -12.20
CA ASN A 42 -49.05 13.76 -12.57
C ASN A 42 -49.43 14.70 -11.42
N CYS A 43 -48.64 14.70 -10.35
CA CYS A 43 -48.78 15.59 -9.20
C CYS A 43 -47.47 16.30 -8.90
N ASP A 44 -47.57 17.42 -8.19
CA ASP A 44 -46.40 18.06 -7.61
C ASP A 44 -45.87 17.24 -6.43
N TYR A 45 -44.58 17.38 -6.13
CA TYR A 45 -43.90 16.63 -5.08
C TYR A 45 -42.74 17.42 -4.48
N GLN A 46 -42.47 17.15 -3.21
CA GLN A 46 -41.36 17.71 -2.43
C GLN A 46 -40.30 16.64 -2.17
N LEU A 47 -39.08 17.10 -1.87
CA LEU A 47 -37.92 16.26 -1.57
C LEU A 47 -37.42 16.52 -0.16
N SER A 48 -37.05 15.47 0.55
CA SER A 48 -36.30 15.54 1.80
C SER A 48 -35.19 14.49 1.81
N THR A 49 -34.10 14.77 2.51
CA THR A 49 -32.95 13.86 2.64
C THR A 49 -32.82 13.37 4.09
N SER A 50 -32.32 12.15 4.28
CA SER A 50 -32.07 11.61 5.63
C SER A 50 -30.83 12.19 6.29
N ASP A 51 -29.89 12.72 5.50
CA ASP A 51 -28.56 13.08 5.95
C ASP A 51 -28.09 14.42 5.36
N SER A 52 -27.25 15.13 6.11
CA SER A 52 -26.71 16.44 5.73
C SER A 52 -25.69 16.37 4.58
N TRP A 53 -25.09 15.20 4.34
CA TRP A 53 -24.18 15.01 3.20
C TRP A 53 -24.93 14.85 1.88
N LEU A 54 -26.24 14.63 1.92
CA LEU A 54 -27.06 14.38 0.75
C LEU A 54 -27.95 15.61 0.46
N VAL A 55 -27.90 16.08 -0.78
CA VAL A 55 -28.70 17.21 -1.27
C VAL A 55 -29.52 16.77 -2.47
N ALA A 56 -30.83 16.98 -2.43
CA ALA A 56 -31.73 16.67 -3.53
C ALA A 56 -32.44 17.93 -4.04
N ARG A 57 -32.54 18.10 -5.35
CA ARG A 57 -33.19 19.25 -5.98
C ARG A 57 -34.13 18.80 -7.09
N LYS A 58 -35.36 19.30 -7.06
CA LYS A 58 -36.32 19.12 -8.15
C LYS A 58 -35.91 19.99 -9.33
N MET A 59 -35.85 19.40 -10.51
CA MET A 59 -35.50 20.06 -11.77
C MET A 59 -36.74 20.61 -12.46
N SER A 60 -36.56 21.60 -13.35
CA SER A 60 -37.65 22.21 -14.12
C SER A 60 -38.39 21.23 -15.05
N ASN A 61 -37.71 20.16 -15.47
CA ASN A 61 -38.30 19.08 -16.27
C ASN A 61 -39.04 18.01 -15.44
N GLY A 62 -39.18 18.21 -14.13
CA GLY A 62 -39.87 17.30 -13.21
C GLY A 62 -39.03 16.15 -12.69
N ASN A 63 -37.77 15.98 -13.12
CA ASN A 63 -36.83 15.01 -12.55
C ASN A 63 -36.18 15.52 -11.25
N ALA A 64 -35.38 14.69 -10.59
CA ALA A 64 -34.62 15.08 -9.41
C ALA A 64 -33.10 14.92 -9.63
N ALA A 65 -32.34 15.95 -9.29
CA ALA A 65 -30.88 15.89 -9.20
C ALA A 65 -30.46 15.58 -7.76
N ILE A 66 -29.61 14.57 -7.59
CA ILE A 66 -29.14 14.07 -6.30
C ILE A 66 -27.63 14.31 -6.23
N PHE A 67 -27.18 15.03 -5.20
CA PHE A 67 -25.79 15.40 -4.98
C PHE A 67 -25.33 14.82 -3.64
N GLY A 68 -24.19 14.13 -3.63
CA GLY A 68 -23.48 13.80 -2.40
C GLY A 68 -22.35 14.82 -2.18
N LEU A 69 -22.22 15.33 -0.95
CA LEU A 69 -20.95 15.90 -0.51
C LEU A 69 -19.86 14.82 -0.61
N ALA A 70 -18.59 15.22 -0.62
CA ALA A 70 -17.50 14.26 -0.73
C ALA A 70 -17.55 13.23 0.42
N ASN A 71 -17.39 11.95 0.11
CA ASN A 71 -17.21 10.89 1.11
C ASN A 71 -15.72 10.59 1.24
N MET A 72 -15.06 11.25 2.18
CA MET A 72 -13.60 11.15 2.37
C MET A 72 -13.18 9.89 3.15
N GLU A 73 -14.14 9.10 3.64
CA GLU A 73 -13.88 7.79 4.22
C GLU A 73 -13.68 6.74 3.13
N LEU A 74 -12.96 5.66 3.43
CA LEU A 74 -12.78 4.54 2.49
C LEU A 74 -14.05 3.69 2.37
N SER A 75 -14.88 3.67 3.42
CA SER A 75 -16.12 2.90 3.45
C SER A 75 -17.22 3.62 2.69
N GLU A 76 -18.07 2.85 2.01
CA GLU A 76 -19.33 3.36 1.50
C GLU A 76 -20.19 3.93 2.63
N ARG A 77 -21.04 4.90 2.27
CA ARG A 77 -22.10 5.39 3.14
C ARG A 77 -23.43 5.37 2.40
N GLN A 78 -24.51 5.29 3.16
CA GLN A 78 -25.85 5.18 2.63
C GLN A 78 -26.76 6.26 3.22
N GLY A 79 -27.70 6.71 2.41
CA GLY A 79 -28.70 7.71 2.78
C GLY A 79 -29.90 7.59 1.85
N THR A 80 -30.95 8.35 2.13
CA THR A 80 -32.20 8.28 1.38
C THR A 80 -32.68 9.65 0.94
N VAL A 81 -33.31 9.68 -0.25
CA VAL A 81 -34.11 10.82 -0.69
C VAL A 81 -35.57 10.39 -0.71
N THR A 82 -36.38 11.09 0.08
CA THR A 82 -37.83 10.86 0.14
C THR A 82 -38.54 11.85 -0.79
N PHE A 83 -39.38 11.31 -1.65
CA PHE A 83 -40.26 12.05 -2.54
C PHE A 83 -41.68 11.94 -1.99
N THR A 84 -42.30 13.08 -1.68
CA THR A 84 -43.64 13.14 -1.10
C THR A 84 -44.53 13.97 -2.00
N SER A 85 -45.68 13.43 -2.42
CA SER A 85 -46.67 14.21 -3.17
C SER A 85 -47.13 15.42 -2.35
N ALA A 86 -47.57 16.49 -3.02
CA ALA A 86 -47.95 17.74 -2.36
C ALA A 86 -49.06 17.58 -1.29
N ASP A 87 -49.94 16.59 -1.45
CA ASP A 87 -51.00 16.23 -0.52
C ASP A 87 -50.58 15.16 0.53
N GLY A 88 -49.36 14.66 0.45
CA GLY A 88 -48.79 13.66 1.36
C GLY A 88 -49.28 12.23 1.13
N SER A 89 -50.15 11.98 0.15
CA SER A 89 -50.78 10.67 -0.08
C SER A 89 -49.85 9.62 -0.70
N ILE A 90 -48.81 10.06 -1.42
CA ILE A 90 -47.83 9.19 -2.05
C ILE A 90 -46.42 9.51 -1.54
N VAL A 91 -45.76 8.49 -1.00
CA VAL A 91 -44.35 8.55 -0.59
C VAL A 91 -43.54 7.55 -1.40
N ARG A 92 -42.38 7.98 -1.91
CA ARG A 92 -41.37 7.12 -2.53
C ARG A 92 -40.02 7.40 -1.89
N VAL A 93 -39.24 6.35 -1.67
CA VAL A 93 -37.91 6.46 -1.08
C VAL A 93 -36.92 5.97 -2.12
N LEU A 94 -35.93 6.80 -2.42
CA LEU A 94 -34.76 6.45 -3.22
C LEU A 94 -33.60 6.16 -2.27
N GLN A 95 -33.02 4.97 -2.37
CA GLN A 95 -31.76 4.66 -1.71
C GLN A 95 -30.59 5.29 -2.47
N VAL A 96 -29.67 5.90 -1.73
CA VAL A 96 -28.44 6.47 -2.28
C VAL A 96 -27.26 5.81 -1.58
N VAL A 97 -26.44 5.13 -2.36
CA VAL A 97 -25.17 4.57 -1.91
C VAL A 97 -24.07 5.46 -2.48
N GLN A 98 -23.18 5.95 -1.63
CA GLN A 98 -22.01 6.71 -2.07
C GLN A 98 -20.74 5.94 -1.71
N GLU A 99 -19.90 5.68 -2.71
CA GLU A 99 -18.60 5.06 -2.50
C GLU A 99 -17.70 5.93 -1.60
N GLY A 100 -16.74 5.27 -0.94
CA GLY A 100 -15.65 5.97 -0.27
C GLY A 100 -14.60 6.53 -1.25
N ASP A 101 -13.82 7.50 -0.80
CA ASP A 101 -12.70 8.06 -1.56
C ASP A 101 -11.55 7.06 -1.61
N LYS A 102 -11.30 6.51 -2.80
CA LYS A 102 -10.23 5.52 -3.04
C LYS A 102 -8.95 6.16 -3.58
N SER A 103 -8.83 7.50 -3.59
CA SER A 103 -7.64 8.20 -4.09
C SER A 103 -6.35 7.86 -3.33
N VAL A 104 -6.45 7.30 -2.13
CA VAL A 104 -5.29 6.74 -1.42
C VAL A 104 -4.59 5.63 -2.22
N ASN A 105 -5.33 4.91 -3.08
CA ASN A 105 -4.79 3.82 -3.91
C ASN A 105 -4.08 4.34 -5.17
N GLU A 106 -4.24 5.62 -5.48
CA GLU A 106 -3.56 6.30 -6.58
C GLU A 106 -2.20 6.86 -6.13
N LEU A 107 -1.93 6.87 -4.82
CA LEU A 107 -0.64 7.25 -4.28
C LEU A 107 0.39 6.19 -4.65
N VAL A 108 1.29 6.56 -5.56
CA VAL A 108 2.47 5.78 -5.86
C VAL A 108 3.63 6.48 -5.16
N THR A 109 4.00 5.99 -3.98
CA THR A 109 5.17 6.48 -3.24
C THR A 109 6.47 5.85 -3.74
N GLU A 110 6.35 4.74 -4.49
CA GLU A 110 7.47 3.98 -5.02
C GLU A 110 7.08 3.12 -6.22
N GLU A 111 8.07 2.81 -7.04
CA GLU A 111 7.96 1.93 -8.19
C GLU A 111 8.94 0.77 -8.03
N GLN A 112 8.43 -0.47 -8.04
CA GLN A 112 9.29 -1.65 -8.10
C GLN A 112 9.94 -1.74 -9.49
N VAL A 113 11.26 -1.71 -9.52
CA VAL A 113 12.07 -1.84 -10.72
C VAL A 113 12.20 -3.32 -11.09
N LYS A 114 11.66 -3.67 -12.26
CA LYS A 114 11.70 -5.05 -12.76
C LYS A 114 13.12 -5.49 -13.11
N VAL A 115 13.57 -6.58 -12.48
CA VAL A 115 14.81 -7.27 -12.87
C VAL A 115 14.57 -8.04 -14.17
N SER A 116 15.43 -7.83 -15.16
CA SER A 116 15.33 -8.48 -16.48
C SER A 116 15.90 -9.90 -16.46
N SER A 117 16.98 -10.11 -15.71
CA SER A 117 17.54 -11.43 -15.44
C SER A 117 18.39 -11.41 -14.18
N VAL A 118 18.47 -12.57 -13.52
CA VAL A 118 19.31 -12.81 -12.35
C VAL A 118 20.15 -14.07 -12.57
N SER A 119 21.41 -14.03 -12.14
CA SER A 119 22.32 -15.18 -12.14
C SER A 119 23.06 -15.29 -10.81
N ALA A 120 23.51 -16.51 -10.48
CA ALA A 120 24.30 -16.79 -9.29
C ALA A 120 25.55 -17.58 -9.66
N SER A 121 26.67 -17.34 -8.96
CA SER A 121 27.89 -18.14 -9.10
C SER A 121 27.77 -19.54 -8.50
N GLU A 122 26.84 -19.73 -7.57
CA GLU A 122 26.51 -21.01 -6.94
C GLU A 122 24.99 -21.14 -6.89
N SER A 123 24.44 -22.30 -7.22
CA SER A 123 23.01 -22.57 -7.13
C SER A 123 22.78 -24.07 -7.06
N MET A 124 21.93 -24.51 -6.13
CA MET A 124 21.51 -25.90 -6.10
C MET A 124 20.44 -26.18 -7.16
N SER A 125 20.38 -27.43 -7.64
CA SER A 125 19.29 -27.89 -8.51
C SER A 125 17.94 -27.81 -7.77
N GLY A 126 16.95 -27.14 -8.37
CA GLY A 126 15.63 -26.94 -7.78
C GLY A 126 15.46 -25.62 -7.01
N ASN A 127 16.55 -24.90 -6.72
CA ASN A 127 16.54 -23.60 -6.03
C ASN A 127 17.35 -22.56 -6.83
N PRO A 128 16.96 -22.27 -8.09
CA PRO A 128 17.69 -21.37 -8.97
C PRO A 128 17.67 -19.92 -8.49
N ALA A 129 18.63 -19.13 -8.97
CA ALA A 129 18.71 -17.70 -8.69
C ALA A 129 17.45 -16.92 -9.10
N THR A 130 16.69 -17.42 -10.08
CA THR A 130 15.44 -16.79 -10.56
C THR A 130 14.36 -16.70 -9.49
N TYR A 131 14.41 -17.52 -8.44
CA TYR A 131 13.49 -17.41 -7.31
C TYR A 131 13.67 -16.11 -6.53
N LEU A 132 14.86 -15.50 -6.55
CA LEU A 132 15.07 -14.20 -5.89
C LEU A 132 14.29 -13.04 -6.51
N THR A 133 13.59 -13.25 -7.62
CA THR A 133 12.93 -12.15 -8.35
C THR A 133 11.61 -12.61 -8.99
N ASP A 134 11.01 -13.71 -8.50
CA ASP A 134 9.81 -14.30 -9.12
C ASP A 134 8.49 -13.77 -8.52
N GLY A 135 8.58 -12.97 -7.46
CA GLY A 135 7.46 -12.40 -6.71
C GLY A 135 6.80 -13.39 -5.76
N ASN A 136 7.36 -14.59 -5.58
CA ASN A 136 6.82 -15.64 -4.74
C ASN A 136 7.71 -15.87 -3.52
N PHE A 137 7.35 -15.24 -2.41
CA PHE A 137 8.05 -15.36 -1.13
C PHE A 137 8.16 -16.79 -0.54
N ASN A 138 7.47 -17.78 -1.14
CA ASN A 138 7.56 -19.19 -0.74
C ASN A 138 8.60 -19.99 -1.54
N THR A 139 9.10 -19.47 -2.66
CA THR A 139 10.26 -20.06 -3.35
C THR A 139 11.53 -19.56 -2.67
N ILE A 140 12.58 -20.38 -2.71
CA ILE A 140 13.83 -20.09 -2.00
C ILE A 140 14.97 -20.35 -2.95
N TYR A 141 15.76 -19.34 -3.29
CA TYR A 141 17.09 -19.55 -3.84
C TYR A 141 17.99 -20.16 -2.75
N HIS A 142 18.86 -21.09 -3.13
CA HIS A 142 19.82 -21.69 -2.20
C HIS A 142 21.13 -22.05 -2.93
N SER A 143 22.27 -21.74 -2.31
CA SER A 143 23.60 -22.16 -2.74
C SER A 143 23.81 -23.67 -2.56
N THR A 144 24.88 -24.21 -3.14
CA THR A 144 25.18 -25.65 -3.08
C THR A 144 25.43 -26.14 -1.63
N TYR A 145 24.78 -27.24 -1.20
CA TYR A 145 24.98 -27.85 0.14
C TYR A 145 25.22 -29.37 0.14
N SER A 146 25.78 -29.89 1.23
CA SER A 146 26.49 -31.18 1.36
C SER A 146 25.69 -32.45 1.02
N GLY A 147 24.36 -32.39 0.89
CA GLY A 147 23.57 -33.47 0.28
C GLY A 147 23.90 -33.73 -1.20
N SER A 148 24.71 -32.86 -1.83
CA SER A 148 25.11 -32.88 -3.24
C SER A 148 26.62 -33.06 -3.48
N GLY A 149 27.42 -33.37 -2.44
CA GLY A 149 28.87 -33.57 -2.60
C GLY A 149 29.71 -32.31 -2.81
N SER A 150 29.15 -31.11 -2.57
CA SER A 150 29.89 -29.85 -2.58
C SER A 150 29.51 -28.93 -1.41
N THR A 151 30.48 -28.15 -0.97
CA THR A 151 30.32 -27.05 -0.01
C THR A 151 30.18 -25.72 -0.77
N THR A 152 29.40 -24.78 -0.23
CA THR A 152 29.25 -23.46 -0.85
C THR A 152 30.61 -22.76 -0.99
N LYS A 153 30.88 -22.22 -2.17
CA LYS A 153 32.09 -21.44 -2.45
C LYS A 153 31.80 -19.96 -2.31
N PHE A 154 32.36 -19.35 -1.27
CA PHE A 154 32.26 -17.92 -1.03
C PHE A 154 33.37 -17.14 -1.76
N PRO A 155 33.12 -15.89 -2.19
CA PRO A 155 31.82 -15.22 -2.13
C PRO A 155 30.85 -15.76 -3.18
N VAL A 156 29.58 -15.90 -2.80
CA VAL A 156 28.50 -16.18 -3.76
C VAL A 156 28.09 -14.85 -4.40
N THR A 157 28.25 -14.76 -5.71
CA THR A 157 27.92 -13.54 -6.46
C THR A 157 26.56 -13.70 -7.13
N LEU A 158 25.61 -12.88 -6.71
CA LEU A 158 24.30 -12.73 -7.33
C LEU A 158 24.34 -11.50 -8.24
N THR A 159 24.06 -11.66 -9.53
CA THR A 159 24.07 -10.55 -10.50
C THR A 159 22.66 -10.29 -11.01
N PHE A 160 22.13 -9.12 -10.70
CA PHE A 160 20.85 -8.62 -11.18
C PHE A 160 21.10 -7.72 -12.40
N THR A 161 20.35 -7.93 -13.47
CA THR A 161 20.48 -7.20 -14.74
C THR A 161 19.19 -6.45 -15.04
N PHE A 162 19.33 -5.20 -15.48
CA PHE A 162 18.20 -4.32 -15.77
C PHE A 162 18.24 -3.84 -17.23
N THR A 163 17.10 -3.88 -17.89
CA THR A 163 16.87 -3.29 -19.22
C THR A 163 16.28 -1.91 -19.10
N GLY A 164 16.59 -1.01 -20.04
CA GLY A 164 16.08 0.36 -20.03
C GLY A 164 16.88 1.33 -19.15
N GLN A 165 17.90 0.84 -18.43
CA GLN A 165 18.75 1.65 -17.54
C GLN A 165 17.92 2.48 -16.55
N PRO A 166 17.11 1.83 -15.68
CA PRO A 166 16.29 2.53 -14.71
C PRO A 166 17.13 3.25 -13.65
N ASP A 167 16.52 4.21 -12.99
CA ASP A 167 17.01 4.73 -11.72
C ASP A 167 16.56 3.80 -10.59
N ILE A 168 17.43 3.56 -9.60
CA ILE A 168 17.15 2.68 -8.45
C ILE A 168 17.63 3.39 -7.19
N ASP A 169 16.72 3.60 -6.24
CA ASP A 169 17.00 4.31 -5.01
C ASP A 169 17.33 3.37 -3.86
N TYR A 170 16.80 2.15 -3.85
CA TYR A 170 17.12 1.16 -2.82
C TYR A 170 16.79 -0.27 -3.26
N PHE A 171 17.24 -1.25 -2.47
CA PHE A 171 16.79 -2.65 -2.61
C PHE A 171 16.41 -3.26 -1.26
N VAL A 172 15.56 -4.28 -1.31
CA VAL A 172 15.13 -5.09 -0.17
C VAL A 172 15.55 -6.53 -0.41
N TYR A 173 16.32 -7.10 0.52
CA TYR A 173 16.56 -8.53 0.60
C TYR A 173 15.58 -9.14 1.61
N THR A 174 14.81 -10.12 1.16
CA THR A 174 13.91 -10.90 2.00
C THR A 174 14.49 -12.31 2.20
N PRO A 175 14.86 -12.69 3.45
CA PRO A 175 15.28 -14.04 3.77
C PRO A 175 14.21 -15.09 3.45
N ARG A 176 14.57 -16.37 3.52
CA ARG A 176 13.60 -17.47 3.43
C ARG A 176 12.48 -17.30 4.48
N GLN A 177 11.25 -17.66 4.10
CA GLN A 177 10.05 -17.43 4.93
C GLN A 177 9.51 -18.71 5.60
N ASP A 178 10.27 -19.81 5.56
CA ASP A 178 9.87 -21.12 6.08
C ASP A 178 10.24 -21.36 7.56
N GLY A 179 10.54 -20.28 8.30
CA GLY A 179 10.88 -20.32 9.72
C GLY A 179 12.30 -20.80 10.04
N ASN A 180 13.16 -21.03 9.04
CA ASN A 180 14.57 -21.39 9.21
C ASN A 180 15.49 -20.20 8.87
N ASP A 181 16.69 -20.15 9.45
CA ASP A 181 17.68 -19.09 9.18
C ASP A 181 18.81 -19.52 8.23
N ASN A 182 18.86 -20.80 7.84
CA ASN A 182 19.94 -21.40 7.08
C ASN A 182 20.12 -20.70 5.73
N GLY A 183 21.31 -20.15 5.51
CA GLY A 183 21.69 -19.43 4.31
C GLY A 183 21.39 -17.93 4.34
N ASN A 184 20.76 -17.39 5.39
CA ASN A 184 20.49 -15.96 5.48
C ASN A 184 21.79 -15.16 5.39
N PHE A 185 21.76 -14.07 4.63
CA PHE A 185 22.97 -13.32 4.32
C PHE A 185 23.57 -12.69 5.58
N LYS A 186 24.90 -12.69 5.68
CA LYS A 186 25.65 -11.96 6.70
C LYS A 186 26.43 -10.84 6.02
N GLU A 187 27.71 -11.03 5.74
CA GLU A 187 28.55 -10.01 5.11
C GLU A 187 28.30 -9.97 3.60
N VAL A 188 27.92 -8.82 3.07
CA VAL A 188 27.57 -8.62 1.65
C VAL A 188 28.28 -7.38 1.12
N GLU A 189 29.01 -7.52 0.02
CA GLU A 189 29.44 -6.35 -0.76
C GLU A 189 28.44 -6.06 -1.86
N VAL A 190 28.08 -4.78 -2.01
CA VAL A 190 27.23 -4.29 -3.10
C VAL A 190 28.12 -3.65 -4.14
N TRP A 191 28.01 -4.10 -5.38
CA TRP A 191 28.73 -3.56 -6.52
C TRP A 191 27.75 -3.15 -7.60
N THR A 192 28.00 -2.03 -8.27
CA THR A 192 27.08 -1.46 -9.25
C THR A 192 27.79 -1.27 -10.58
N ARG A 193 26.99 -1.22 -11.64
CA ARG A 193 27.42 -0.77 -12.95
C ARG A 193 26.29 0.05 -13.56
N CYS A 194 26.54 1.33 -13.77
CA CYS A 194 25.56 2.35 -14.12
C CYS A 194 25.94 3.09 -15.41
N GLY A 195 24.95 3.65 -16.12
CA GLY A 195 25.12 4.54 -17.26
C GLY A 195 26.14 4.07 -18.29
N GLY A 196 27.17 4.87 -18.55
CA GLY A 196 28.23 4.56 -19.52
C GLY A 196 29.31 3.57 -19.04
N GLU A 197 29.24 3.10 -17.79
CA GLU A 197 30.35 2.35 -17.18
C GLU A 197 30.62 1.00 -17.86
N SER A 198 31.91 0.69 -18.01
CA SER A 198 32.40 -0.55 -18.62
C SER A 198 32.68 -1.65 -17.59
N ALA A 199 32.91 -1.29 -16.32
CA ALA A 199 33.24 -2.21 -15.23
C ALA A 199 32.34 -1.96 -14.01
N TYR A 200 32.38 -2.91 -13.06
CA TYR A 200 31.70 -2.76 -11.77
C TYR A 200 32.53 -1.91 -10.81
N SER A 201 31.86 -1.08 -10.03
CA SER A 201 32.44 -0.33 -8.91
C SER A 201 31.84 -0.84 -7.59
N LYS A 202 32.64 -0.95 -6.54
CA LYS A 202 32.11 -1.27 -5.20
C LYS A 202 31.31 -0.04 -4.75
N TYR A 203 30.03 -0.24 -4.46
CA TYR A 203 29.20 0.78 -3.85
C TYR A 203 29.52 0.83 -2.36
N ASP A 204 29.27 -0.26 -1.64
CA ASP A 204 29.60 -0.37 -0.22
C ASP A 204 29.59 -1.84 0.26
N GLU A 205 29.75 -2.04 1.57
CA GLU A 205 29.69 -3.33 2.25
C GLU A 205 28.84 -3.27 3.51
N TYR A 206 28.06 -4.32 3.73
CA TYR A 206 27.09 -4.41 4.80
C TYR A 206 27.19 -5.76 5.52
N ASN A 207 26.70 -5.80 6.77
CA ASN A 207 26.50 -7.04 7.50
C ASN A 207 25.03 -7.17 7.91
N PHE A 208 24.31 -8.06 7.23
CA PHE A 208 22.89 -8.34 7.46
C PHE A 208 22.68 -9.25 8.69
N GLY A 209 23.77 -9.73 9.29
CA GLY A 209 23.75 -10.47 10.56
C GLY A 209 23.12 -11.86 10.51
N GLY A 210 22.73 -12.37 9.33
CA GLY A 210 22.00 -13.62 9.21
C GLY A 210 20.56 -13.50 9.71
N SER A 211 20.02 -12.28 9.74
CA SER A 211 18.67 -12.01 10.25
C SER A 211 17.62 -12.80 9.48
N GLY A 212 16.58 -13.25 10.20
CA GLY A 212 15.35 -13.75 9.59
C GLY A 212 14.38 -12.65 9.14
N SER A 213 14.75 -11.38 9.30
CA SER A 213 13.94 -10.23 8.88
C SER A 213 14.47 -9.63 7.57
N ALA A 214 13.57 -9.00 6.81
CA ALA A 214 13.96 -8.27 5.61
C ALA A 214 15.01 -7.18 5.91
N THR A 215 15.94 -6.98 4.98
CA THR A 215 17.00 -5.96 5.05
C THR A 215 16.86 -4.99 3.89
N THR A 216 16.82 -3.69 4.19
CA THR A 216 16.75 -2.61 3.20
C THR A 216 18.09 -1.91 3.11
N ILE A 217 18.58 -1.71 1.88
CA ILE A 217 19.79 -0.93 1.60
C ILE A 217 19.44 0.21 0.66
N GLU A 218 19.64 1.43 1.16
CA GLU A 218 19.45 2.67 0.40
C GLU A 218 20.72 3.06 -0.36
N PHE A 219 20.53 3.56 -1.59
CA PHE A 219 21.58 4.18 -2.38
C PHE A 219 21.55 5.69 -2.14
N GLU A 220 22.63 6.26 -1.60
CA GLU A 220 22.73 7.69 -1.34
C GLU A 220 22.56 8.47 -2.65
N GLY A 221 21.53 9.34 -2.71
CA GLY A 221 21.18 10.11 -3.91
C GLY A 221 20.58 9.29 -5.07
N GLY A 222 20.40 7.99 -4.89
CA GLY A 222 19.89 7.06 -5.90
C GLY A 222 20.90 6.74 -7.00
N LEU A 223 20.91 5.48 -7.45
CA LEU A 223 21.68 5.06 -8.61
C LEU A 223 20.96 5.48 -9.90
N LYS A 224 21.71 6.05 -10.85
CA LYS A 224 21.18 6.50 -12.14
C LYS A 224 21.58 5.58 -13.27
N GLY A 225 20.64 5.25 -14.16
CA GLY A 225 20.94 4.49 -15.37
C GLY A 225 21.47 3.07 -15.10
N VAL A 226 20.92 2.34 -14.13
CA VAL A 226 21.49 1.07 -13.66
C VAL A 226 21.46 -0.01 -14.73
N LYS A 227 22.59 -0.66 -14.99
CA LYS A 227 22.67 -1.86 -15.84
C LYS A 227 22.70 -3.13 -15.01
N ASN A 228 23.54 -3.13 -13.97
CA ASN A 228 23.72 -4.28 -13.11
C ASN A 228 23.94 -3.87 -11.65
N ILE A 229 23.44 -4.71 -10.75
CA ILE A 229 23.81 -4.72 -9.34
C ILE A 229 24.29 -6.13 -9.01
N GLN A 230 25.45 -6.23 -8.35
CA GLN A 230 25.97 -7.47 -7.81
C GLN A 230 25.93 -7.44 -6.29
N LEU A 231 25.35 -8.49 -5.72
CA LEU A 231 25.49 -8.80 -4.29
C LEU A 231 26.53 -9.91 -4.17
N ARG A 232 27.70 -9.59 -3.61
CA ARG A 232 28.74 -10.57 -3.31
C ARG A 232 28.63 -10.94 -1.85
N VAL A 233 27.87 -12.01 -1.58
CA VAL A 233 27.67 -12.53 -0.23
C VAL A 233 28.94 -13.25 0.19
N LYS A 234 29.66 -12.70 1.16
CA LYS A 234 30.94 -13.21 1.68
C LYS A 234 30.75 -14.26 2.77
N SER A 235 29.65 -14.17 3.52
CA SER A 235 29.26 -15.15 4.52
C SER A 235 27.74 -15.18 4.67
N GLY A 236 27.21 -16.33 5.08
CA GLY A 236 25.80 -16.51 5.40
C GLY A 236 25.62 -17.56 6.50
N GLN A 237 24.41 -17.63 7.06
CA GLN A 237 24.09 -18.52 8.17
C GLN A 237 24.37 -19.99 7.78
N ASN A 238 25.01 -20.73 8.69
CA ASN A 238 25.47 -22.12 8.49
C ASN A 238 26.37 -22.33 7.26
N ASN A 239 27.08 -21.28 6.79
CA ASN A 239 27.92 -21.30 5.60
C ASN A 239 27.17 -21.60 4.29
N PHE A 240 25.92 -21.13 4.18
CA PHE A 240 25.14 -21.16 2.95
C PHE A 240 24.69 -19.74 2.55
N VAL A 241 24.10 -19.62 1.36
CA VAL A 241 23.50 -18.39 0.86
C VAL A 241 22.11 -18.74 0.33
N SER A 242 21.08 -18.10 0.88
CA SER A 242 19.69 -18.31 0.49
C SER A 242 18.87 -17.03 0.63
N GLY A 243 17.75 -16.96 -0.08
CA GLY A 243 16.80 -15.87 0.03
C GLY A 243 15.50 -16.22 -0.65
N ALA A 244 14.42 -15.58 -0.22
CA ALA A 244 13.14 -15.64 -0.93
C ALA A 244 13.15 -14.62 -2.07
N GLU A 245 13.43 -13.35 -1.77
CA GLU A 245 13.32 -12.25 -2.75
C GLU A 245 14.45 -11.23 -2.60
N VAL A 246 14.81 -10.58 -3.71
CA VAL A 246 15.59 -9.35 -3.77
C VAL A 246 14.89 -8.40 -4.73
N GLN A 247 14.26 -7.37 -4.16
CA GLN A 247 13.43 -6.42 -4.89
C GLN A 247 14.13 -5.06 -4.94
N PHE A 248 14.05 -4.37 -6.07
CA PHE A 248 14.67 -3.07 -6.30
C PHE A 248 13.59 -2.02 -6.53
N PHE A 249 13.78 -0.82 -6.03
CA PHE A 249 12.75 0.21 -6.04
C PHE A 249 13.32 1.58 -6.38
N LYS A 250 12.46 2.39 -7.00
CA LYS A 250 12.63 3.82 -7.19
C LYS A 250 11.60 4.54 -6.32
N LYS A 251 12.03 5.50 -5.50
CA LYS A 251 11.13 6.35 -4.73
C LYS A 251 10.46 7.35 -5.69
N MET A 252 9.15 7.52 -5.55
CA MET A 252 8.36 8.46 -6.33
C MET A 252 8.12 9.72 -5.49
N THR A 253 9.18 10.52 -5.34
CA THR A 253 9.23 11.68 -4.43
C THR A 253 8.65 12.96 -5.03
N ASP A 254 8.30 12.96 -6.31
CA ASP A 254 7.83 14.15 -7.04
C ASP A 254 6.30 14.34 -7.00
N ASP A 255 5.54 13.52 -6.26
CA ASP A 255 4.09 13.75 -6.15
C ASP A 255 3.84 15.04 -5.35
N PRO A 256 3.28 16.10 -5.98
CA PRO A 256 3.00 17.36 -5.29
C PRO A 256 2.02 17.22 -4.13
N SER A 257 1.28 16.11 -4.05
CA SER A 257 0.34 15.83 -2.98
C SER A 257 1.00 15.67 -1.61
N PHE A 258 2.29 15.34 -1.57
CA PHE A 258 3.05 15.23 -0.31
C PHE A 258 3.67 16.55 0.15
N ALA A 259 3.71 17.57 -0.71
CA ALA A 259 4.49 18.78 -0.49
C ALA A 259 4.02 19.63 0.71
N VAL A 260 2.79 19.43 1.20
CA VAL A 260 2.24 20.18 2.35
C VAL A 260 2.62 19.59 3.71
N PHE A 261 3.03 18.32 3.78
CA PHE A 261 3.33 17.64 5.03
C PHE A 261 4.71 18.01 5.57
N GLY A 262 4.81 18.14 6.89
CA GLY A 262 6.04 18.55 7.60
C GLY A 262 6.99 17.40 7.93
N ASP A 263 6.53 16.16 7.80
CA ASP A 263 7.28 14.94 8.11
C ASP A 263 6.85 13.77 7.21
N ASP A 264 7.71 12.78 7.05
CA ASP A 264 7.49 11.61 6.17
C ASP A 264 6.38 10.67 6.67
N ALA A 265 5.97 10.80 7.94
CA ALA A 265 4.84 10.07 8.51
C ALA A 265 3.51 10.82 8.35
N TRP A 266 3.51 11.97 7.67
CA TRP A 266 2.36 12.84 7.40
C TRP A 266 1.58 13.21 8.66
N THR A 267 2.29 13.42 9.78
CA THR A 267 1.65 13.67 11.08
C THR A 267 1.46 15.16 11.39
N THR A 268 2.12 16.02 10.62
CA THR A 268 2.07 17.49 10.72
C THR A 268 2.08 18.14 9.35
N LEU A 269 1.64 19.41 9.30
CA LEU A 269 1.83 20.28 8.14
C LEU A 269 3.12 21.09 8.27
N LYS A 270 3.69 21.51 7.15
CA LYS A 270 4.81 22.46 7.15
C LYS A 270 4.43 23.75 7.90
N PRO A 271 5.37 24.37 8.64
CA PRO A 271 5.11 25.67 9.27
C PRO A 271 4.71 26.72 8.23
N GLY A 272 3.61 27.42 8.47
CA GLY A 272 3.11 28.47 7.60
C GLY A 272 2.22 28.02 6.44
N THR A 273 1.87 26.72 6.35
CA THR A 273 0.85 26.22 5.40
C THR A 273 -0.44 27.03 5.53
N THR A 274 -1.01 27.43 4.39
CA THR A 274 -2.26 28.19 4.30
C THR A 274 -3.41 27.31 3.78
N GLN A 275 -4.66 27.77 3.92
CA GLN A 275 -5.82 27.08 3.34
C GLN A 275 -5.69 26.93 1.81
N ALA A 276 -5.10 27.92 1.13
CA ALA A 276 -4.88 27.85 -0.32
C ALA A 276 -3.89 26.75 -0.70
N ASP A 277 -2.88 26.49 0.14
CA ASP A 277 -1.94 25.39 -0.07
C ASP A 277 -2.63 24.04 0.12
N VAL A 278 -3.50 23.92 1.14
CA VAL A 278 -4.32 22.71 1.37
C VAL A 278 -5.27 22.47 0.18
N ASP A 279 -6.01 23.48 -0.25
CA ASP A 279 -6.95 23.38 -1.39
C ASP A 279 -6.26 22.97 -2.70
N ALA A 280 -4.98 23.30 -2.85
CA ALA A 280 -4.16 22.99 -4.02
C ALA A 280 -3.61 21.55 -4.05
N VAL A 281 -3.72 20.78 -2.95
CA VAL A 281 -3.21 19.39 -2.88
C VAL A 281 -3.94 18.51 -3.90
N PRO A 282 -3.27 17.93 -4.92
CA PRO A 282 -3.98 17.26 -6.01
C PRO A 282 -4.74 16.00 -5.59
N ASN A 283 -4.10 15.11 -4.85
CA ASN A 283 -4.72 13.88 -4.37
C ASN A 283 -5.75 14.18 -3.25
N ASN A 284 -6.97 13.66 -3.38
CA ASN A 284 -8.06 13.97 -2.45
C ASN A 284 -7.83 13.41 -1.04
N PHE A 285 -7.26 12.21 -0.91
CA PHE A 285 -6.88 11.64 0.38
C PHE A 285 -5.85 12.52 1.09
N CYS A 286 -4.77 12.89 0.39
CA CYS A 286 -3.75 13.79 0.96
C CYS A 286 -4.36 15.15 1.33
N ARG A 287 -5.25 15.70 0.49
CA ARG A 287 -5.96 16.96 0.77
C ARG A 287 -6.80 16.85 2.03
N HIS A 288 -7.52 15.75 2.21
CA HIS A 288 -8.34 15.53 3.39
C HIS A 288 -7.52 15.43 4.66
N LEU A 289 -6.46 14.62 4.64
CA LEU A 289 -5.55 14.49 5.75
C LEU A 289 -4.93 15.85 6.10
N ALA A 290 -4.48 16.59 5.08
CA ALA A 290 -3.95 17.95 5.26
C ALA A 290 -5.00 18.89 5.87
N GLN A 291 -6.25 18.86 5.41
CA GLN A 291 -7.34 19.65 5.99
C GLN A 291 -7.59 19.29 7.46
N GLN A 292 -7.65 18.00 7.79
CA GLN A 292 -7.87 17.57 9.19
C GLN A 292 -6.72 17.98 10.10
N LEU A 293 -5.48 17.96 9.60
CA LEU A 293 -4.31 18.48 10.33
C LEU A 293 -4.37 20.00 10.46
N PHE A 294 -4.79 20.72 9.42
CA PHE A 294 -4.95 22.17 9.41
C PHE A 294 -6.01 22.63 10.43
N ASP A 295 -7.15 21.95 10.48
CA ASP A 295 -8.27 22.24 11.38
C ASP A 295 -8.04 21.71 12.81
N GLY A 296 -6.98 20.90 13.02
CA GLY A 296 -6.72 20.23 14.31
C GLY A 296 -7.74 19.16 14.67
N THR A 297 -8.43 18.59 13.68
CA THR A 297 -9.49 17.58 13.86
C THR A 297 -9.02 16.14 13.64
N TYR A 298 -7.80 15.94 13.13
CA TYR A 298 -7.24 14.61 12.92
C TYR A 298 -6.99 13.87 14.25
N ASP A 299 -7.73 12.78 14.51
CA ASP A 299 -7.50 11.93 15.67
C ASP A 299 -6.31 11.00 15.45
N LYS A 300 -5.22 11.29 16.17
CA LYS A 300 -3.98 10.50 16.13
C LYS A 300 -4.08 9.18 16.92
N LYS A 301 -5.09 9.02 17.77
CA LYS A 301 -5.24 7.85 18.64
C LYS A 301 -5.36 6.56 17.81
N TYR A 302 -4.49 5.60 18.09
CA TYR A 302 -4.40 4.32 17.35
C TYR A 302 -4.07 4.46 15.85
N ARG A 303 -3.64 5.65 15.40
CA ARG A 303 -3.21 5.92 14.01
C ARG A 303 -1.76 6.35 13.92
N VAL A 304 -1.27 7.09 14.92
CA VAL A 304 0.11 7.54 15.02
C VAL A 304 0.70 7.00 16.31
N THR A 305 1.86 6.34 16.20
CA THR A 305 2.58 5.76 17.33
C THR A 305 4.08 5.85 17.10
N THR A 306 4.85 5.90 18.18
CA THR A 306 6.32 5.88 18.14
C THR A 306 6.79 4.55 18.71
N HIS A 307 7.68 3.88 17.96
CA HIS A 307 8.29 2.63 18.38
C HIS A 307 9.78 2.82 18.58
N GLU A 308 10.31 2.30 19.69
CA GLU A 308 11.75 2.22 19.89
C GLU A 308 12.32 1.09 19.04
N CYS A 309 13.48 1.33 18.41
CA CYS A 309 14.22 0.28 17.72
C CYS A 309 14.73 -0.75 18.75
N LYS A 310 14.24 -1.99 18.65
CA LYS A 310 14.65 -3.11 19.51
C LYS A 310 15.77 -3.91 18.85
N TYR A 311 16.50 -4.67 19.65
CA TYR A 311 17.49 -5.63 19.14
C TYR A 311 16.80 -6.73 18.35
N SER A 312 17.45 -7.24 17.30
CA SER A 312 16.93 -8.41 16.59
C SER A 312 16.91 -9.63 17.51
N PRO A 313 16.03 -10.64 17.26
CA PRO A 313 16.05 -11.88 18.02
C PRO A 313 17.42 -12.58 18.04
N GLN A 314 18.18 -12.46 16.94
CA GLN A 314 19.55 -12.97 16.86
C GLN A 314 20.50 -12.20 17.80
N ALA A 315 20.46 -10.86 17.77
CA ALA A 315 21.28 -10.04 18.66
C ALA A 315 20.96 -10.31 20.14
N LEU A 316 19.68 -10.48 20.49
CA LEU A 316 19.26 -10.85 21.85
C LEU A 316 19.75 -12.25 22.24
N SER A 317 19.61 -13.24 21.36
CA SER A 317 20.14 -14.60 21.55
C SER A 317 21.64 -14.58 21.86
N ASP A 318 22.43 -13.81 21.10
CA ASP A 318 23.86 -13.67 21.31
C ASP A 318 24.19 -12.95 22.63
N MET A 319 23.50 -11.85 22.91
CA MET A 319 23.66 -11.08 24.16
C MET A 319 23.33 -11.90 25.41
N TRP A 320 22.33 -12.79 25.33
CA TRP A 320 21.92 -13.67 26.43
C TRP A 320 22.67 -14.99 26.46
N ASN A 321 23.60 -15.23 25.54
CA ASN A 321 24.31 -16.49 25.40
C ASN A 321 23.35 -17.70 25.30
N ALA A 322 22.27 -17.53 24.54
CA ALA A 322 21.21 -18.51 24.33
C ALA A 322 21.15 -18.92 22.84
N PRO A 323 22.23 -19.53 22.29
CA PRO A 323 22.38 -19.71 20.85
C PRO A 323 21.19 -20.48 20.25
N GLY A 324 20.59 -19.88 19.21
CA GLY A 324 19.44 -20.45 18.51
C GLY A 324 18.10 -20.36 19.27
N LYS A 325 18.04 -19.56 20.34
CA LYS A 325 16.80 -19.28 21.08
C LYS A 325 16.28 -17.89 20.75
N TYR A 326 15.28 -17.84 19.87
CA TYR A 326 14.62 -16.61 19.43
C TYR A 326 13.29 -16.47 20.18
N TYR A 327 13.31 -15.70 21.28
CA TYR A 327 12.17 -15.51 22.20
C TYR A 327 11.04 -14.67 21.57
N ASP A 328 10.72 -13.48 22.08
CA ASP A 328 9.67 -12.66 21.47
C ASP A 328 10.12 -12.20 20.07
N GLN A 329 9.30 -12.51 19.06
CA GLN A 329 9.53 -12.16 17.65
C GLN A 329 8.41 -11.26 17.10
N CYS A 330 7.60 -10.71 18.00
CA CYS A 330 6.45 -9.86 17.73
C CYS A 330 6.46 -8.62 18.65
N GLU A 331 7.63 -8.20 19.14
CA GLU A 331 7.77 -6.94 19.88
C GLU A 331 7.28 -5.76 19.03
N GLY A 332 6.69 -4.74 19.67
CA GLY A 332 6.23 -3.54 18.98
C GLY A 332 4.84 -3.65 18.33
N VAL A 333 3.94 -4.48 18.87
CA VAL A 333 2.55 -4.63 18.41
C VAL A 333 1.85 -3.28 18.26
N THR A 334 1.26 -3.04 17.09
CA THR A 334 0.56 -1.79 16.75
C THR A 334 -0.88 -1.73 17.27
N GLY A 335 -1.48 -2.90 17.54
CA GLY A 335 -2.91 -3.02 17.85
C GLY A 335 -3.84 -2.82 16.64
N ILE A 336 -3.28 -2.74 15.43
CA ILE A 336 -4.03 -2.57 14.18
C ILE A 336 -4.40 -3.95 13.62
N HIS A 337 -5.68 -4.13 13.32
CA HIS A 337 -6.19 -5.30 12.61
C HIS A 337 -6.36 -4.97 11.12
N VAL A 338 -5.81 -5.81 10.24
CA VAL A 338 -5.88 -5.65 8.79
C VAL A 338 -6.70 -6.80 8.20
N PRO A 339 -7.94 -6.56 7.76
CA PRO A 339 -8.76 -7.60 7.12
C PRO A 339 -8.12 -8.10 5.82
N ALA A 340 -8.32 -9.38 5.51
CA ALA A 340 -7.85 -9.96 4.25
C ALA A 340 -8.38 -9.18 3.03
N GLY A 341 -7.51 -8.91 2.06
CA GLY A 341 -7.82 -8.13 0.86
C GLY A 341 -7.88 -6.61 1.06
N SER A 342 -7.59 -6.11 2.27
CA SER A 342 -7.51 -4.66 2.52
C SER A 342 -6.25 -4.06 1.91
N GLN A 343 -6.38 -2.85 1.39
CA GLN A 343 -5.24 -2.00 1.05
C GLN A 343 -4.96 -1.08 2.23
N ILE A 344 -3.71 -1.06 2.69
CA ILE A 344 -3.24 -0.21 3.77
C ILE A 344 -2.04 0.60 3.27
N ASN A 345 -1.99 1.86 3.67
CA ASN A 345 -0.83 2.71 3.46
C ASN A 345 -0.17 2.96 4.81
N VAL A 346 1.15 2.80 4.86
CA VAL A 346 1.93 2.94 6.09
C VAL A 346 3.01 3.97 5.83
N ALA A 347 2.88 5.11 6.48
CA ALA A 347 3.88 6.19 6.45
C ALA A 347 4.75 6.09 7.69
N VAL A 348 6.07 6.15 7.52
CA VAL A 348 7.05 5.96 8.60
C VAL A 348 8.06 7.10 8.54
N SER A 349 8.53 7.53 9.71
CA SER A 349 9.61 8.49 9.83
C SER A 349 10.55 8.09 10.96
N GLY A 350 11.80 8.56 10.89
CA GLY A 350 12.77 8.38 11.97
C GLY A 350 13.49 7.03 12.00
N ILE A 351 13.48 6.26 10.89
CA ILE A 351 14.37 5.10 10.74
C ILE A 351 15.81 5.63 10.64
N ALA A 352 16.66 5.24 11.59
CA ALA A 352 18.05 5.70 11.59
C ALA A 352 18.82 5.12 10.41
N ASN A 353 19.76 5.91 9.86
CA ASN A 353 20.59 5.48 8.73
C ASN A 353 21.32 4.15 9.05
N GLY A 354 21.32 3.22 8.08
CA GLY A 354 21.89 1.87 8.23
C GLY A 354 21.09 0.94 9.15
N LYS A 355 19.86 1.30 9.54
CA LYS A 355 18.91 0.42 10.25
C LYS A 355 17.75 0.07 9.32
N SER A 356 17.19 -1.12 9.52
CA SER A 356 15.99 -1.58 8.82
C SER A 356 14.85 -1.71 9.82
N ALA A 357 13.65 -1.38 9.36
CA ALA A 357 12.41 -1.65 10.07
C ALA A 357 11.49 -2.45 9.13
N ALA A 358 10.62 -3.28 9.71
CA ALA A 358 9.65 -4.03 8.94
C ALA A 358 8.31 -4.06 9.67
N LEU A 359 7.22 -3.95 8.92
CA LEU A 359 5.89 -4.28 9.37
C LEU A 359 5.69 -5.80 9.23
N LYS A 360 5.48 -6.47 10.35
CA LYS A 360 5.08 -7.88 10.38
C LYS A 360 3.58 -7.99 10.59
N VAL A 361 2.87 -8.57 9.62
CA VAL A 361 1.46 -8.89 9.73
C VAL A 361 1.35 -10.36 10.12
N VAL A 362 0.70 -10.65 11.25
CA VAL A 362 0.54 -12.00 11.78
C VAL A 362 -0.93 -12.40 11.73
N ALA A 363 -1.22 -13.48 11.01
CA ALA A 363 -2.53 -14.11 11.02
C ALA A 363 -2.55 -15.23 12.06
N TRP A 364 -3.25 -15.01 13.17
CA TRP A 364 -3.26 -15.90 14.33
C TRP A 364 -4.17 -17.14 14.21
N TYR A 365 -4.56 -17.54 12.99
CA TYR A 365 -5.19 -18.84 12.77
C TYR A 365 -4.11 -19.90 12.51
N THR A 366 -4.27 -21.08 13.09
CA THR A 366 -3.41 -22.23 12.82
C THR A 366 -3.70 -22.76 11.41
N GLY A 367 -2.71 -22.70 10.52
CA GLY A 367 -2.73 -23.46 9.26
C GLY A 367 -2.69 -24.97 9.51
N GLU A 368 -2.74 -25.77 8.44
CA GLU A 368 -2.65 -27.25 8.52
C GLU A 368 -1.34 -27.76 9.17
N ASP A 369 -0.30 -26.92 9.22
CA ASP A 369 1.01 -27.18 9.81
C ASP A 369 1.16 -26.69 11.27
N GLY A 370 0.12 -26.05 11.83
CA GLY A 370 0.11 -25.56 13.21
C GLY A 370 0.89 -24.26 13.46
N SER A 371 1.42 -23.59 12.43
CA SER A 371 2.13 -22.31 12.57
C SER A 371 1.27 -21.12 12.17
N PRO A 372 1.43 -19.94 12.81
CA PRO A 372 0.77 -18.72 12.34
C PRO A 372 1.38 -18.29 11.01
N HIS A 373 0.52 -17.89 10.06
CA HIS A 373 0.99 -17.30 8.83
C HIS A 373 1.47 -15.86 9.09
N THR A 374 2.65 -15.52 8.57
CA THR A 374 3.19 -14.17 8.70
C THR A 374 3.61 -13.61 7.35
N ALA A 375 3.38 -12.32 7.16
CA ALA A 375 3.96 -11.55 6.07
C ALA A 375 4.83 -10.44 6.66
N GLN A 376 5.93 -10.11 5.99
CA GLN A 376 6.81 -9.00 6.36
C GLN A 376 6.94 -8.01 5.21
N PHE A 377 6.85 -6.73 5.54
CA PHE A 377 7.00 -5.62 4.60
C PHE A 377 8.09 -4.70 5.13
N ALA A 378 9.10 -4.43 4.33
CA ALA A 378 10.14 -3.46 4.71
C ALA A 378 9.53 -2.06 4.79
N LEU A 379 9.93 -1.31 5.82
CA LEU A 379 9.57 0.09 6.02
C LEU A 379 10.82 0.94 5.71
N HIS A 380 10.64 2.04 4.99
CA HIS A 380 11.71 2.88 4.45
C HIS A 380 11.31 4.36 4.40
#